data_AF-A0A5C4N8X4-F1
#
_entry.id   AF-A0A5C4N8X4-F1
#
_cell.length_a   1.000
_cell.length_b   1.000
_cell.length_c   1.000
_cell.angle_alpha   90.00
_cell.angle_beta   90.00
_cell.angle_gamma   90.00
#
_symmetry.space_group_name_H-M   'P 1'
#
loop_
_entity.id
_entity.type
_entity.pdbx_description
1 polymer ?
#
loop_
_entity_poly.entity_id
_entity_poly.type
_entity_poly.pdbx_seq_one_letter_code
_entity_poly.pdbx_strand_id
1 'polypeptide(L)'
;MRLPGWRLICASAPQVNPIGGPLMIRFLALSALLTVGACAQGLNVGALVDPAEAQRRGAVEVAVKSAYPGLLDEIEAGGGPSIGAAFDAAGVPPQDRPARLLQLRGDLGLYEANPGALVAALMLYGG
;
A
#
# COMPACT_ATOMS: atom_id res chain seq x y z
N MET A 1 2.93 11.76 -45.93
CA MET A 1 2.75 13.22 -45.81
C MET A 1 1.27 13.55 -45.74
N ARG A 2 0.91 14.46 -44.82
CA ARG A 2 -0.34 15.27 -44.75
C ARG A 2 -1.62 14.68 -44.14
N LEU A 3 -1.82 15.03 -42.87
CA LEU A 3 -3.12 15.20 -42.18
C LEU A 3 -3.94 16.33 -42.84
N PRO A 4 -5.28 16.25 -42.88
CA PRO A 4 -6.16 17.41 -42.82
C PRO A 4 -6.61 17.59 -41.35
N GLY A 5 -6.38 18.70 -40.66
CA GLY A 5 -6.57 20.07 -41.13
C GLY A 5 -7.67 20.73 -40.30
N TRP A 6 -7.62 20.61 -38.96
CA TRP A 6 -8.48 21.37 -38.06
C TRP A 6 -7.98 22.82 -37.98
N ARG A 7 -8.75 23.72 -38.59
CA ARG A 7 -8.70 25.17 -38.35
C ARG A 7 -9.24 25.40 -36.92
N LEU A 8 -8.43 25.87 -35.96
CA LEU A 8 -8.20 27.27 -35.62
C LEU A 8 -9.51 28.06 -35.37
N ILE A 9 -9.79 28.39 -34.10
CA ILE A 9 -9.92 29.76 -33.54
C ILE A 9 -10.78 29.75 -32.26
N CYS A 10 -10.14 30.06 -31.13
CA CYS A 10 -10.58 30.96 -30.05
C CYS A 10 -9.34 31.10 -29.15
N ALA A 11 -8.44 32.07 -29.36
CA ALA A 11 -8.53 33.43 -28.82
C ALA A 11 -8.95 33.37 -27.33
N SER A 12 -8.12 33.67 -26.33
CA SER A 12 -7.19 34.79 -26.20
C SER A 12 -6.10 34.47 -25.16
N ALA A 13 -4.84 34.76 -25.51
CA ALA A 13 -3.74 34.82 -24.57
C ALA A 13 -3.61 36.25 -24.03
N PRO A 14 -3.56 36.49 -22.72
CA PRO A 14 -2.89 37.66 -22.19
C PRO A 14 -1.37 37.40 -22.13
N GLN A 15 -0.63 38.14 -22.97
CA GLN A 15 0.82 38.30 -22.91
C GLN A 15 1.22 38.99 -21.60
N VAL A 16 1.96 38.29 -20.73
CA VAL A 16 2.63 38.91 -19.57
C VAL A 16 4.10 39.12 -19.92
N ASN A 17 4.47 40.38 -20.07
CA ASN A 17 5.84 40.86 -20.26
C ASN A 17 6.60 40.81 -18.90
N PRO A 18 7.76 40.16 -18.79
CA PRO A 18 8.51 40.06 -17.53
C PRO A 18 9.35 41.32 -17.30
N ILE A 19 8.86 42.23 -16.45
CA ILE A 19 9.72 43.26 -15.85
C ILE A 19 10.44 42.65 -14.65
N GLY A 20 11.77 42.78 -14.68
CA GLY A 20 12.73 42.10 -13.84
C GLY A 20 12.52 42.15 -12.32
N GLY A 21 12.95 41.07 -11.68
CA GLY A 21 13.17 40.98 -10.24
C GLY A 21 13.69 39.59 -9.83
N PRO A 22 14.91 39.45 -9.29
CA PRO A 22 15.54 38.16 -8.98
C PRO A 22 15.08 37.59 -7.63
N LEU A 23 13.77 37.61 -7.34
CA LEU A 23 13.21 37.19 -6.06
C LEU A 23 12.01 36.23 -6.18
N MET A 24 11.67 35.81 -7.40
CA MET A 24 10.49 35.01 -7.72
C MET A 24 10.82 33.53 -8.02
N ILE A 25 11.86 32.98 -7.36
CA ILE A 25 12.22 31.55 -7.47
C ILE A 25 11.56 30.72 -6.35
N ARG A 26 10.97 31.35 -5.33
CA ARG A 26 10.48 30.65 -4.12
C ARG A 26 8.98 30.34 -4.07
N PHE A 27 8.18 30.81 -5.01
CA PHE A 27 6.72 30.56 -5.01
C PHE A 27 6.23 29.64 -6.14
N LEU A 28 7.12 29.20 -7.04
CA LEU A 28 6.78 28.43 -8.24
C LEU A 28 6.95 26.90 -8.09
N ALA A 29 6.99 26.40 -6.85
CA ALA A 29 7.01 24.95 -6.58
C ALA A 29 5.70 24.43 -5.97
N LEU A 30 4.77 25.32 -5.55
CA LEU A 30 3.60 24.93 -4.77
C LEU A 30 2.32 24.65 -5.60
N SER A 31 2.32 24.92 -6.90
CA SER A 31 1.06 24.91 -7.70
C SER A 31 1.07 23.96 -8.91
N ALA A 32 1.98 22.98 -8.97
CA ALA A 32 2.12 22.07 -10.12
C ALA A 32 1.80 20.59 -9.80
N LEU A 33 1.04 20.30 -8.73
CA LEU A 33 0.72 18.92 -8.33
C LEU A 33 -0.78 18.57 -8.33
N LEU A 34 -1.62 19.29 -9.09
CA LEU A 34 -3.08 19.07 -9.13
C LEU A 34 -3.66 18.69 -10.50
N THR A 35 -2.84 18.24 -11.46
CA THR A 35 -3.32 17.80 -12.79
C THR A 35 -2.98 16.35 -13.11
N VAL A 36 -3.40 15.42 -12.25
CA VAL A 36 -3.52 13.99 -12.60
C VAL A 36 -4.96 13.55 -12.28
N GLY A 37 -5.87 13.78 -13.22
CA GLY A 37 -7.27 13.41 -13.09
C GLY A 37 -7.93 13.33 -14.45
N ALA A 38 -7.73 12.22 -15.18
CA ALA A 38 -8.61 11.80 -16.29
C ALA A 38 -8.37 10.35 -16.78
N CYS A 39 -7.78 9.45 -15.99
CA CYS A 39 -7.77 8.01 -16.29
C CYS A 39 -8.02 7.16 -15.02
N ALA A 40 -8.86 7.63 -14.10
CA ALA A 40 -9.46 6.74 -13.10
C ALA A 40 -10.66 6.05 -13.75
N GLN A 41 -10.39 5.10 -14.65
CA GLN A 41 -11.39 4.09 -14.99
C GLN A 41 -11.69 3.36 -13.68
N GLY A 42 -12.97 3.23 -13.34
CA GLY A 42 -13.41 2.62 -12.10
C GLY A 42 -12.71 1.29 -11.85
N LEU A 43 -11.73 1.31 -10.94
CA LEU A 43 -11.12 0.12 -10.39
C LEU A 43 -12.21 -0.51 -9.52
N ASN A 44 -12.98 -1.45 -10.08
CA ASN A 44 -13.94 -2.21 -9.32
C ASN A 44 -13.14 -3.12 -8.38
N VAL A 45 -12.79 -2.60 -7.21
CA VAL A 45 -12.04 -3.31 -6.18
C VAL A 45 -12.76 -4.61 -5.81
N GLY A 46 -14.09 -4.64 -5.88
CA GLY A 46 -14.89 -5.85 -5.67
C GLY A 46 -14.79 -6.89 -6.79
N ALA A 47 -14.47 -6.51 -8.02
CA ALA A 47 -14.25 -7.42 -9.15
C ALA A 47 -12.79 -7.86 -9.32
N LEU A 48 -11.85 -7.16 -8.67
CA LEU A 48 -10.41 -7.48 -8.64
C LEU A 48 -10.01 -8.29 -7.40
N VAL A 49 -10.85 -8.37 -6.39
CA VAL A 49 -10.63 -9.23 -5.23
C VAL A 49 -10.93 -10.67 -5.64
N ASP A 50 -9.87 -11.43 -5.86
CA ASP A 50 -9.95 -12.89 -5.98
C ASP A 50 -10.66 -13.44 -4.72
N PRO A 51 -11.76 -14.21 -4.84
CA PRO A 51 -12.44 -14.79 -3.69
C PRO A 51 -11.50 -15.66 -2.84
N ALA A 52 -10.49 -16.30 -3.43
CA ALA A 52 -9.47 -17.03 -2.69
C ALA A 52 -8.62 -16.10 -1.82
N GLU A 53 -8.27 -14.92 -2.32
CA GLU A 53 -7.50 -13.92 -1.58
C GLU A 53 -8.31 -13.32 -0.43
N ALA A 54 -9.59 -13.02 -0.66
CA ALA A 54 -10.50 -12.59 0.39
C ALA A 54 -10.62 -13.63 1.51
N GLN A 55 -10.74 -14.91 1.13
CA GLN A 55 -10.85 -16.00 2.08
C GLN A 55 -9.56 -16.18 2.90
N ARG A 56 -8.39 -16.12 2.25
CA ARG A 56 -7.09 -16.17 2.95
C ARG A 56 -6.97 -15.03 3.95
N ARG A 57 -7.27 -13.80 3.54
CA ARG A 57 -7.26 -12.64 4.42
C ARG A 57 -8.17 -12.81 5.62
N GLY A 58 -9.38 -13.32 5.42
CA GLY A 58 -10.31 -13.62 6.50
C GLY A 58 -9.75 -14.65 7.48
N ALA A 59 -9.14 -15.72 6.97
CA ALA A 59 -8.54 -16.76 7.81
C ALA A 59 -7.37 -16.20 8.66
N VAL A 60 -6.48 -15.40 8.06
CA VAL A 60 -5.37 -14.74 8.77
C VAL A 60 -5.90 -13.78 9.82
N GLU A 61 -6.90 -12.97 9.48
CA GLU A 61 -7.46 -12.00 10.42
C GLU A 61 -8.10 -12.67 11.64
N VAL A 62 -8.79 -13.79 11.45
CA VAL A 62 -9.34 -14.59 12.55
C VAL A 62 -8.21 -15.20 13.39
N ALA A 63 -7.20 -15.80 12.76
CA ALA A 63 -6.06 -16.39 13.48
C ALA A 63 -5.32 -15.34 14.32
N VAL A 64 -5.07 -14.15 13.76
CA VAL A 64 -4.38 -13.06 14.45
C VAL A 64 -5.20 -12.52 15.60
N LYS A 65 -6.47 -12.16 15.36
CA LYS A 65 -7.29 -11.49 16.38
C LYS A 65 -7.71 -12.42 17.51
N SER A 66 -7.90 -13.70 17.25
CA SER A 66 -8.31 -14.67 18.27
C SER A 66 -7.20 -15.01 19.28
N ALA A 67 -5.93 -14.92 18.87
CA ALA A 67 -4.77 -15.28 19.69
C ALA A 67 -3.81 -14.10 19.94
N TYR A 68 -4.27 -12.87 19.72
CA TYR A 68 -3.40 -11.69 19.60
C TYR A 68 -2.40 -11.47 20.75
N PRO A 69 -2.78 -11.57 22.04
CA PRO A 69 -1.80 -11.42 23.13
C PRO A 69 -0.70 -12.49 23.09
N GLY A 70 -1.09 -13.75 22.90
CA GLY A 70 -0.13 -14.86 22.82
C GLY A 70 0.73 -14.83 21.56
N LEU A 71 0.22 -14.29 20.46
CA LEU A 71 1.00 -14.08 19.24
C LEU A 71 2.19 -13.15 19.47
N LEU A 72 2.00 -12.05 20.22
CA LEU A 72 3.08 -11.12 20.51
C LEU A 72 4.17 -11.78 21.37
N ASP A 73 3.76 -12.53 22.40
CA ASP A 73 4.68 -13.30 23.24
C ASP A 73 5.45 -14.37 22.44
N GLU A 74 4.77 -15.07 21.54
CA GLU A 74 5.38 -16.09 20.68
C GLU A 74 6.32 -15.48 19.63
N ILE A 75 5.98 -14.32 19.06
CA ILE A 75 6.88 -13.59 18.17
C ILE A 75 8.15 -13.22 18.94
N GLU A 76 8.03 -12.63 20.12
CA GLU A 76 9.17 -12.27 20.96
C GLU A 76 10.01 -13.48 21.38
N ALA A 77 9.37 -14.60 21.72
CA ALA A 77 10.03 -15.86 22.06
C ALA A 77 10.72 -16.54 20.87
N GLY A 78 10.41 -16.12 19.63
CA GLY A 78 10.97 -16.71 18.42
C GLY A 78 10.23 -17.97 17.95
N GLY A 79 8.96 -18.14 18.32
CA GLY A 79 8.06 -19.13 17.75
C GLY A 79 6.97 -19.60 18.71
N GLY A 80 6.00 -20.32 18.16
CA GLY A 80 4.91 -20.91 18.93
C GLY A 80 3.75 -21.42 18.05
N PRO A 81 2.76 -22.08 18.66
CA PRO A 81 1.63 -22.65 17.94
C PRO A 81 0.73 -21.60 17.28
N SER A 82 0.54 -20.43 17.90
CA SER A 82 -0.35 -19.38 17.39
C SER A 82 0.26 -18.67 16.19
N ILE A 83 1.55 -18.32 16.24
CA ILE A 83 2.26 -17.74 15.09
C ILE A 83 2.43 -18.77 13.97
N GLY A 84 2.60 -20.05 14.31
CA GLY A 84 2.57 -21.15 13.36
C GLY A 84 1.25 -21.21 12.59
N ALA A 85 0.13 -21.21 13.31
CA ALA A 85 -1.21 -21.21 12.71
C ALA A 85 -1.48 -19.95 11.86
N ALA A 86 -0.99 -18.79 12.28
CA ALA A 86 -1.09 -17.55 11.50
C ALA A 86 -0.28 -17.63 10.19
N PHE A 87 0.91 -18.20 10.23
CA PHE A 87 1.70 -18.48 9.02
C PHE A 87 1.02 -19.52 8.10
N ASP A 88 0.39 -20.54 8.67
CA ASP A 88 -0.38 -21.53 7.91
C ASP A 88 -1.59 -20.89 7.21
N ALA A 89 -2.34 -20.04 7.92
CA ALA A 89 -3.49 -19.32 7.37
C ALA A 89 -3.08 -18.35 6.25
N ALA A 90 -1.89 -17.75 6.37
CA ALA A 90 -1.32 -16.88 5.35
C ALA A 90 -0.72 -17.66 4.17
N GLY A 91 -0.45 -18.96 4.32
CA GLY A 91 0.21 -19.76 3.29
C GLY A 91 1.72 -19.50 3.18
N VAL A 92 2.37 -19.08 4.27
CA VAL A 92 3.82 -18.85 4.27
C VAL A 92 4.58 -20.19 4.23
N PRO A 93 5.47 -20.40 3.25
CA PRO A 93 6.24 -21.64 3.15
C PRO A 93 7.08 -21.89 4.41
N PRO A 94 7.15 -23.13 4.94
CA PRO A 94 7.88 -23.44 6.17
C PRO A 94 9.34 -23.00 6.17
N GLN A 95 10.02 -23.08 5.01
CA GLN A 95 11.41 -22.66 4.85
C GLN A 95 11.65 -21.16 5.08
N ASP A 96 10.63 -20.32 4.85
CA ASP A 96 10.77 -18.87 4.95
C ASP A 96 10.39 -18.34 6.35
N ARG A 97 9.64 -19.13 7.13
CA ARG A 97 9.12 -18.73 8.45
C ARG A 97 10.18 -18.21 9.42
N PRO A 98 11.37 -18.83 9.56
CA PRO A 98 12.39 -18.32 10.49
C PRO A 98 12.86 -16.91 10.13
N ALA A 99 13.01 -16.61 8.83
CA ALA A 99 13.40 -15.28 8.36
C ALA A 99 12.27 -14.26 8.57
N ARG A 100 11.02 -14.64 8.30
CA ARG A 100 9.85 -13.77 8.54
C ARG A 100 9.64 -13.47 10.02
N LEU A 101 9.89 -14.45 10.88
CA LEU A 101 9.77 -14.28 12.32
C LEU A 101 10.80 -13.31 12.88
N LEU A 102 12.03 -13.34 12.36
CA LEU A 102 13.05 -12.35 12.70
C LEU A 102 12.64 -10.93 12.28
N GLN A 103 12.02 -10.79 11.11
CA GLN A 103 11.45 -9.50 10.65
C GLN A 103 10.34 -9.03 11.59
N LEU A 104 9.41 -9.92 11.95
CA LEU A 104 8.31 -9.59 12.86
C LEU A 104 8.79 -9.12 14.24
N ARG A 105 9.85 -9.74 14.78
CA ARG A 105 10.46 -9.32 16.06
C ARG A 105 11.07 -7.92 15.99
N GLY A 106 11.69 -7.57 14.86
CA GLY A 106 12.26 -6.24 14.67
C GLY A 106 11.21 -5.13 14.71
N ASP A 107 10.00 -5.43 14.26
CA ASP A 107 8.87 -4.51 14.17
C ASP A 107 7.82 -4.73 15.27
N LEU A 108 8.16 -5.40 16.37
CA LEU A 108 7.17 -5.85 17.37
C LEU A 108 6.33 -4.70 17.96
N GLY A 109 6.95 -3.54 18.22
CA GLY A 109 6.24 -2.35 18.70
C GLY A 109 5.21 -1.78 17.73
N LEU A 110 5.35 -2.03 16.42
CA LEU A 110 4.31 -1.69 15.43
C LEU A 110 3.09 -2.60 15.60
N TYR A 111 3.35 -3.89 15.84
CA TYR A 111 2.28 -4.87 15.96
C TYR A 111 1.52 -4.70 17.24
N GLU A 112 2.17 -4.48 18.39
CA GLU A 112 1.51 -4.24 19.69
C GLU A 112 0.41 -3.18 19.60
N ALA A 113 0.67 -2.08 18.89
CA ALA A 113 -0.26 -0.97 18.72
C ALA A 113 -1.36 -1.23 17.67
N ASN A 114 -1.17 -2.19 16.76
CA ASN A 114 -2.06 -2.40 15.62
C ASN A 114 -2.11 -3.87 15.15
N PRO A 115 -3.14 -4.64 15.52
CA PRO A 115 -3.31 -6.02 15.03
C PRO A 115 -3.51 -6.08 13.50
N GLY A 116 -4.06 -5.03 12.89
CA GLY A 116 -4.23 -4.96 11.44
C GLY A 116 -2.90 -4.88 10.69
N ALA A 117 -1.86 -4.29 11.30
CA ALA A 117 -0.52 -4.26 10.72
C ALA A 117 0.10 -5.66 10.69
N LEU A 118 -0.15 -6.48 11.72
CA LEU A 118 0.31 -7.87 11.75
C LEU A 118 -0.39 -8.72 10.67
N VAL A 119 -1.70 -8.56 10.51
CA VAL A 119 -2.46 -9.21 9.42
C VAL A 119 -1.88 -8.83 8.05
N ALA A 120 -1.62 -7.54 7.82
CA ALA A 120 -1.05 -7.08 6.56
C ALA A 120 0.35 -7.64 6.30
N ALA A 121 1.20 -7.71 7.33
CA ALA A 121 2.54 -8.31 7.22
C ALA A 121 2.47 -9.80 6.88
N LEU A 122 1.58 -10.56 7.51
CA LEU A 122 1.39 -11.98 7.20
C LEU A 122 0.87 -12.19 5.79
N MET A 123 -0.09 -11.38 5.34
CA MET A 123 -0.58 -11.39 3.97
C MET A 123 0.50 -11.04 2.94
N LEU A 124 1.49 -10.22 3.31
CA LEU A 124 2.62 -9.90 2.45
C LEU A 124 3.62 -11.08 2.33
N TYR A 125 3.74 -11.88 3.37
CA TYR A 125 4.62 -13.06 3.38
C TYR A 125 3.99 -14.27 2.72
N GLY A 126 2.66 -14.33 2.72
CA GLY A 126 1.84 -15.35 2.08
C GLY A 126 1.61 -15.04 0.59
N GLY A 127 1.69 -16.06 -0.26
CA GLY A 127 1.53 -15.91 -1.71
C GLY A 127 1.58 -17.24 -2.43
#